data_AF-A0AAV7VC67-F1
#
_entry.id   AF-A0AAV7VC67-F1
#
_cell.length_a   1.000
_cell.length_b   1.000
_cell.length_c   1.000
_cell.angle_alpha   90.00
_cell.angle_beta   90.00
_cell.angle_gamma   90.00
#
_symmetry.space_group_name_H-M   'P 1'
#
loop_
_entity.id
_entity.type
_entity.pdbx_description
1 polymer ?
#
loop_
_entity_poly.entity_id
_entity_poly.type
_entity_poly.pdbx_seq_one_letter_code
_entity_poly.pdbx_strand_id
1 'polypeptide(L)'
;MTRYSTFLLVNQEIKKTLIDSGCSQSFISQKLVRPEQWVMGEQVLITCVHGDSKTYPVAIIQMKWRGEEESVLVGAIPDLVKELIVGTDYISFPELLDSLKPSHQTESWRTEAPH
;
A
#
# COMPACT_ATOMS: atom_id res chain seq x y z
N MET A 1 -6.58 6.05 -12.08
CA MET A 1 -5.59 5.52 -11.13
C MET A 1 -5.43 6.52 -10.00
N THR A 2 -5.70 6.10 -8.77
CA THR A 2 -5.68 6.97 -7.59
C THR A 2 -4.54 6.54 -6.68
N ARG A 3 -3.79 7.52 -6.15
CA ARG A 3 -2.66 7.29 -5.28
C ARG A 3 -2.72 8.18 -4.05
N TYR A 4 -2.51 7.60 -2.88
CA TYR A 4 -2.38 8.34 -1.62
C TYR A 4 -1.13 7.90 -0.88
N SER A 5 -0.49 8.83 -0.16
CA SER A 5 0.59 8.49 0.77
C SER A 5 0.05 8.56 2.19
N THR A 6 0.30 7.51 2.97
CA THR A 6 -0.08 7.44 4.37
C THR A 6 1.00 6.69 5.16
N PHE A 7 0.75 6.46 6.44
CA PHE A 7 1.58 5.63 7.30
C PHE A 7 0.78 4.41 7.76
N LEU A 8 1.38 3.22 7.62
CA LEU A 8 0.81 1.98 8.14
C LEU A 8 1.78 1.35 9.13
N LEU A 9 1.25 0.60 10.09
CA LEU A 9 2.08 -0.23 10.96
C LEU A 9 2.41 -1.53 10.23
N VAL A 10 3.69 -1.77 9.98
CA VAL A 10 4.21 -2.93 9.24
C VAL A 10 5.27 -3.59 10.09
N ASN A 11 5.11 -4.87 10.40
CA ASN A 11 6.05 -5.63 11.24
C ASN A 11 6.36 -4.95 12.58
N GLN A 12 5.35 -4.27 13.17
CA GLN A 12 5.42 -3.47 14.40
C GLN A 12 6.15 -2.11 14.28
N GLU A 13 6.46 -1.66 13.06
CA GLU A 13 7.08 -0.36 12.80
C GLU A 13 6.22 0.49 11.86
N ILE A 14 6.19 1.81 12.09
CA ILE A 14 5.46 2.72 11.21
C ILE A 14 6.29 2.92 9.93
N LYS A 15 5.68 2.62 8.78
CA LYS A 15 6.31 2.80 7.45
C LYS A 15 5.52 3.77 6.59
N LYS A 16 6.25 4.52 5.77
CA LYS A 16 5.66 5.40 4.76
C LYS A 16 5.18 4.56 3.59
N THR A 17 3.88 4.57 3.38
CA THR A 17 3.20 3.68 2.45
C THR A 17 2.52 4.46 1.34
N LEU A 18 2.68 3.98 0.10
CA LEU A 18 1.90 4.42 -1.05
C LEU A 18 0.74 3.46 -1.27
N ILE A 19 -0.48 3.96 -1.17
CA ILE A 19 -1.70 3.22 -1.57
C ILE A 19 -1.93 3.51 -3.05
N ASP A 20 -1.88 2.49 -3.90
CA ASP A 20 -1.92 2.66 -5.35
C ASP A 20 -2.96 1.76 -6.04
N SER A 21 -4.05 2.37 -6.52
CA SER A 21 -5.16 1.66 -7.15
C SER A 21 -4.85 1.10 -8.54
N GLY A 22 -3.70 1.44 -9.14
CA GLY A 22 -3.26 0.83 -10.40
C GLY A 22 -2.15 -0.18 -10.20
N CYS A 23 -1.86 -0.54 -8.95
CA CYS A 23 -0.93 -1.60 -8.60
C CYS A 23 -1.74 -2.85 -8.20
N SER A 24 -1.65 -3.93 -8.98
CA SER A 24 -2.40 -5.16 -8.70
C SER A 24 -1.75 -6.05 -7.62
N GLN A 25 -0.54 -5.70 -7.19
CA GLN A 25 0.27 -6.42 -6.22
C GLN A 25 0.94 -5.41 -5.27
N SER A 26 1.08 -5.79 -4.00
CA SER A 26 1.80 -5.01 -2.99
C SER A 26 3.30 -5.30 -3.01
N PHE A 27 4.11 -4.28 -2.75
CA PHE A 27 5.57 -4.33 -2.82
C PHE A 27 6.24 -3.68 -1.61
N ILE A 28 7.28 -4.30 -1.09
CA ILE A 28 8.10 -3.77 0.00
C ILE A 28 9.55 -3.58 -0.45
N SER A 29 10.24 -2.61 0.13
CA SER A 29 11.70 -2.54 -0.01
C SER A 29 12.34 -3.80 0.60
N GLN A 30 13.16 -4.49 -0.17
CA GLN A 30 13.87 -5.70 0.29
C GLN A 30 14.72 -5.45 1.55
N LYS A 31 15.18 -4.21 1.77
CA LYS A 31 15.95 -3.80 2.95
C LYS A 31 15.14 -3.85 4.25
N LEU A 32 13.82 -3.92 4.16
CA LEU A 32 12.89 -3.94 5.29
C LEU A 32 12.36 -5.35 5.60
N VAL A 33 12.74 -6.36 4.82
CA VAL A 33 12.29 -7.74 4.98
C VAL A 33 13.24 -8.47 5.93
N ARG A 34 12.71 -9.01 7.04
CA ARG A 34 13.48 -9.82 7.98
C ARG A 34 13.68 -11.24 7.43
N PRO A 35 14.78 -11.95 7.80
CA PRO A 35 15.10 -13.27 7.28
C PRO A 35 13.94 -14.29 7.36
N GLU A 36 13.17 -14.27 8.44
CA GLU A 36 12.05 -15.18 8.69
C GLU A 36 10.80 -14.89 7.84
N GLN A 37 10.77 -13.77 7.12
CA GLN A 37 9.62 -13.34 6.32
C GLN A 37 9.70 -13.82 4.87
N TRP A 38 10.86 -14.27 4.42
CA TRP A 38 11.07 -14.73 3.06
C TRP A 38 10.31 -16.03 2.80
N VAL A 39 9.59 -16.07 1.68
CA VAL A 39 8.97 -17.32 1.20
C VAL A 39 9.92 -17.98 0.21
N MET A 40 10.56 -19.05 0.65
CA MET A 40 11.59 -19.74 -0.14
C MET A 40 11.01 -20.36 -1.42
N GLY A 41 11.63 -20.05 -2.56
CA GLY A 41 11.26 -20.61 -3.86
C GLY A 41 10.09 -19.90 -4.56
N GLU A 42 9.44 -18.94 -3.90
CA GLU A 42 8.35 -18.16 -4.49
C GLU A 42 8.82 -16.81 -5.04
N GLN A 43 8.19 -16.40 -6.15
CA GLN A 43 8.54 -15.20 -6.89
C GLN A 43 7.28 -14.55 -7.46
N VAL A 44 7.31 -13.22 -7.59
CA VAL A 44 6.31 -12.46 -8.33
C VAL A 44 6.92 -11.90 -9.60
N LEU A 45 6.20 -12.01 -10.72
CA LEU A 45 6.54 -11.34 -11.96
C LEU A 45 5.97 -9.92 -11.94
N ILE A 46 6.84 -8.93 -12.08
CA ILE A 46 6.44 -7.52 -12.18
C ILE A 46 6.66 -7.07 -13.61
N THR A 47 5.58 -6.62 -14.25
CA THR A 47 5.62 -5.97 -15.55
C THR A 47 5.48 -4.46 -15.34
N CYS A 48 6.49 -3.70 -15.73
CA CYS A 48 6.44 -2.24 -15.67
C CYS A 48 5.63 -1.69 -16.86
N VAL A 49 5.22 -0.41 -16.77
CA VAL A 49 4.46 0.27 -17.83
C VAL A 49 5.24 0.40 -19.16
N HIS A 50 6.56 0.23 -19.14
CA HIS A 50 7.41 0.25 -20.34
C HIS A 50 7.58 -1.13 -20.98
N GLY A 51 6.94 -2.17 -20.43
CA GLY A 51 6.99 -3.54 -20.96
C GLY A 51 8.14 -4.39 -20.42
N ASP A 52 8.99 -3.85 -19.55
CA ASP A 52 10.02 -4.65 -18.89
C ASP A 52 9.38 -5.54 -17.83
N SER A 53 9.71 -6.83 -17.89
CA SER A 53 9.26 -7.83 -16.93
C SER A 53 10.44 -8.36 -16.13
N LYS A 54 10.33 -8.35 -14.80
CA LYS A 54 11.35 -8.90 -13.91
C LYS A 54 10.72 -9.66 -12.76
N THR A 55 11.34 -10.78 -12.38
CA THR A 55 10.93 -11.55 -11.21
C THR A 55 11.61 -11.02 -9.96
N TYR A 56 10.86 -11.04 -8.86
CA TYR A 56 11.35 -10.64 -7.54
C TYR A 56 10.94 -11.69 -6.51
N PRO A 57 11.77 -11.93 -5.48
CA PRO A 57 11.39 -12.79 -4.38
C PRO A 57 10.20 -12.18 -3.62
N VAL A 58 9.44 -13.03 -2.93
CA VAL A 58 8.30 -12.60 -2.13
C VAL A 58 8.54 -12.80 -0.64
N ALA A 59 7.84 -12.01 0.16
CA ALA A 59 7.87 -12.07 1.61
C ALA A 59 6.45 -11.94 2.18
N ILE A 60 6.24 -12.48 3.39
CA ILE A 60 5.01 -12.27 4.16
C ILE A 60 5.27 -11.22 5.23
N ILE A 61 4.55 -10.11 5.16
CA ILE A 61 4.60 -9.03 6.15
C ILE A 61 3.31 -8.99 6.96
N GLN A 62 3.40 -8.51 8.19
CA GLN A 62 2.21 -8.18 8.97
C GLN A 62 1.90 -6.70 8.79
N MET A 63 0.72 -6.38 8.28
CA MET A 63 0.21 -5.01 8.22
C MET A 63 -0.92 -4.85 9.22
N LYS A 64 -0.91 -3.73 9.95
CA LYS A 64 -1.98 -3.37 10.86
C LYS A 64 -2.62 -2.05 10.46
N TRP A 65 -3.94 -2.09 10.27
CA TRP A 65 -4.76 -0.93 9.94
C TRP A 65 -6.08 -1.02 10.71
N ARG A 66 -6.51 0.09 11.33
CA ARG A 66 -7.71 0.16 12.19
C ARG A 66 -7.78 -0.87 13.34
N GLY A 67 -6.64 -1.41 13.76
CA GLY A 67 -6.59 -2.38 14.84
C GLY A 67 -6.57 -3.84 14.37
N GLU A 68 -6.93 -4.08 13.11
CA GLU A 68 -6.86 -5.39 12.45
C GLU A 68 -5.47 -5.64 11.91
N GLU A 69 -4.96 -6.85 12.12
CA GLU A 69 -3.64 -7.29 11.64
C GLU A 69 -3.82 -8.37 10.56
N GLU A 70 -3.18 -8.16 9.42
CA GLU A 70 -3.30 -8.99 8.24
C GLU A 70 -1.91 -9.41 7.73
N SER A 71 -1.79 -10.69 7.39
CA SER A 71 -0.61 -11.22 6.69
C SER A 71 -0.75 -10.96 5.20
N VAL A 72 0.21 -10.23 4.62
CA VAL A 72 0.20 -9.83 3.22
C VAL A 72 1.42 -10.40 2.52
N LEU A 73 1.20 -11.14 1.43
CA LEU A 73 2.26 -11.57 0.52
C LEU A 73 2.66 -10.39 -0.37
N VAL A 74 3.93 -9.99 -0.32
CA VAL A 74 4.45 -8.83 -1.03
C VAL A 74 5.67 -9.20 -1.86
N GLY A 75 5.80 -8.59 -3.04
CA GLY A 75 7.06 -8.65 -3.79
C GLY A 75 8.12 -7.76 -3.13
N ALA A 76 9.34 -8.28 -2.97
CA ALA A 76 10.43 -7.54 -2.38
C ALA A 76 11.36 -6.96 -3.46
N ILE A 77 11.44 -5.63 -3.54
CA ILE A 77 12.21 -4.93 -4.56
C ILE A 77 13.43 -4.24 -3.91
N PRO A 78 14.67 -4.48 -4.40
CA PRO A 78 15.89 -3.93 -3.79
C PRO A 78 15.96 -2.40 -3.82
N ASP A 79 15.52 -1.79 -4.92
CA ASP A 79 15.60 -0.35 -5.18
C ASP A 79 14.22 0.31 -5.18
N LEU A 80 13.30 -0.17 -4.33
CA LEU A 80 12.00 0.47 -4.18
C LEU A 80 12.18 1.88 -3.60
N VAL A 81 11.75 2.89 -4.36
CA VAL A 81 11.83 4.31 -3.95
C VAL A 81 10.97 4.59 -2.72
N LYS A 82 9.90 3.82 -2.52
CA LYS A 82 9.03 3.86 -1.34
C LYS A 82 9.36 2.69 -0.42
N GLU A 83 9.07 2.83 0.87
CA GLU A 83 9.25 1.73 1.82
C GLU A 83 8.26 0.60 1.55
N LEU A 84 6.99 0.96 1.28
CA LEU A 84 5.90 0.05 0.97
C LEU A 84 4.97 0.66 -0.09
N ILE A 85 4.52 -0.15 -1.03
CA ILE A 85 3.41 0.12 -1.94
C ILE A 85 2.34 -0.93 -1.65
N VAL A 86 1.12 -0.50 -1.38
CA VAL A 86 -0.03 -1.38 -1.19
C VAL A 86 -0.90 -1.31 -2.45
N GLY A 87 -1.09 -2.46 -3.07
CA GLY A 87 -1.91 -2.66 -4.24
C GLY A 87 -3.29 -3.24 -3.90
N THR A 88 -4.07 -3.51 -4.94
CA THR A 88 -5.44 -4.02 -4.84
C THR A 88 -5.54 -5.47 -4.35
N ASP A 89 -4.42 -6.16 -4.17
CA ASP A 89 -4.30 -7.48 -3.56
C ASP A 89 -4.48 -7.45 -2.03
N TYR A 90 -4.36 -6.29 -1.40
CA TYR A 90 -4.66 -6.13 0.01
C TYR A 90 -6.17 -6.16 0.29
N ILE A 91 -6.61 -6.99 1.25
CA ILE A 91 -8.04 -7.25 1.48
C ILE A 91 -8.78 -5.97 1.87
N SER A 92 -8.24 -5.21 2.82
CA SER A 92 -8.83 -3.93 3.24
C SER A 92 -8.52 -2.76 2.30
N PHE A 93 -8.01 -3.00 1.08
CA PHE A 93 -7.67 -1.95 0.13
C PHE A 93 -8.82 -0.97 -0.19
N PRO A 94 -10.07 -1.42 -0.48
CA PRO A 94 -11.15 -0.50 -0.82
C PRO A 94 -11.46 0.47 0.32
N GLU A 95 -11.56 -0.05 1.53
CA GLU A 95 -11.86 0.75 2.73
C GLU A 95 -10.71 1.69 3.10
N LEU A 96 -9.47 1.21 2.95
CA LEU A 96 -8.27 2.02 3.14
C LEU A 96 -8.24 3.17 2.14
N LEU A 97 -8.48 2.90 0.86
CA LEU A 97 -8.51 3.91 -0.19
C LEU A 97 -9.60 4.96 0.07
N ASP A 98 -10.80 4.52 0.45
CA ASP A 98 -11.92 5.41 0.77
C ASP A 98 -11.63 6.29 1.98
N SER A 99 -10.97 5.75 3.01
CA SER A 99 -10.59 6.52 4.21
C SER A 99 -9.59 7.65 3.94
N LEU A 100 -8.85 7.57 2.82
CA LEU A 100 -7.85 8.55 2.41
C LEU A 100 -8.41 9.60 1.43
N LYS A 101 -9.63 9.41 0.94
CA LYS A 101 -10.29 10.42 0.10
C LYS A 101 -10.50 11.69 0.94
N PRO A 102 -10.17 12.88 0.41
CA PRO A 102 -10.54 14.12 1.06
C PRO A 102 -12.06 14.13 1.25
N SER A 103 -12.53 14.27 2.50
CA SER A 103 -13.95 14.52 2.74
C SER A 103 -14.31 15.80 1.98
N HIS A 104 -15.30 15.76 1.09
CA HIS A 104 -15.97 16.96 0.63
C HIS A 104 -16.55 17.64 1.88
N GLN A 105 -15.83 18.59 2.47
CA GLN A 105 -16.47 19.59 3.32
C GLN A 105 -17.38 20.36 2.37
N THR A 106 -18.67 20.07 2.39
CA THR A 106 -19.67 20.97 1.84
C THR A 106 -19.50 22.29 2.58
N GLU A 107 -18.94 23.28 1.90
CA GLU A 107 -18.99 24.68 2.31
C GLU A 107 -20.46 25.10 2.36
N SER A 108 -21.13 24.86 3.48
CA SER A 108 -22.41 25.49 3.79
C SER A 108 -22.15 26.91 4.29
N TRP A 109 -21.75 27.80 3.39
CA TRP A 109 -21.78 29.24 3.66
C TRP A 109 -22.56 29.98 2.57
N ARG A 110 -23.47 30.86 3.01
CA ARG A 110 -24.40 31.75 2.28
C ARG A 110 -25.55 31.00 1.57
N THR A 111 -26.81 31.09 2.02
CA THR A 111 -27.56 32.34 2.20
C THR A 111 -28.52 32.26 3.41
N GLU A 112 -28.13 32.85 4.53
CA GLU A 112 -29.10 33.59 5.35
C GLU A 112 -28.65 35.05 5.27
N ALA A 113 -29.43 35.86 4.55
CA ALA A 113 -29.41 37.31 4.70
C ALA A 113 -30.74 37.70 5.33
N PRO A 114 -30.74 38.41 6.47
CA PRO A 114 -31.95 39.01 7.00
C PRO A 114 -32.27 40.29 6.19
N HIS A 115 -33.55 40.47 5.89
CA HIS A 115 -34.35 41.70 5.94
C HIS A 115 -35.55 41.61 5.00
#